data_AF-E5C5Z0-F1
#
_entry.id   AF-E5C5Z0-F1
#
_cell.length_a   1.000
_cell.length_b   1.000
_cell.length_c   1.000
_cell.angle_alpha   90.00
_cell.angle_beta   90.00
_cell.angle_gamma   90.00
#
_symmetry.space_group_name_H-M   'P 1'
#
loop_
_entity.id
_entity.type
_entity.pdbx_description
1 polymer ?
#
loop_
_entity_poly.entity_id
_entity_poly.type
_entity_poly.pdbx_seq_one_letter_code
_entity_poly.pdbx_strand_id
1 'polypeptide(L)'
;MNRKTIINGSLGILWKAIFALFLCIFVASCSKEDVITEETGITGTPRFIWDIAIELEQPNNWCMTLAIEKVSITNLTEGKQYILTWKGGLSTGQKTDGILKTVIRGEQTKKTDLDLLEIKESGNNTYEIFLRGDGRKGEIVFTK
;
A
#
# COMPACT_ATOMS: atom_id res chain seq x y z
N MET A 1 14.23 -38.81 61.20
CA MET A 1 14.48 -37.49 60.58
C MET A 1 13.98 -37.57 59.14
N ASN A 2 12.84 -36.95 58.83
CA ASN A 2 12.24 -37.02 57.49
C ASN A 2 11.61 -35.66 57.14
N ARG A 3 12.29 -34.87 56.28
CA ARG A 3 11.82 -33.55 55.83
C ARG A 3 10.98 -33.73 54.57
N LYS A 4 9.66 -33.60 54.70
CA LYS A 4 8.76 -33.31 53.59
C LYS A 4 8.58 -31.80 53.45
N THR A 5 8.40 -31.38 52.19
CA THR A 5 7.67 -30.18 51.76
C THR A 5 8.45 -28.87 51.63
N ILE A 6 9.18 -28.66 50.51
CA ILE A 6 9.38 -27.32 49.93
C ILE A 6 9.54 -27.41 48.41
N ILE A 7 8.52 -27.81 47.64
CA ILE A 7 8.52 -27.56 46.18
C ILE A 7 7.08 -27.41 45.67
N ASN A 8 6.38 -26.34 46.04
CA ASN A 8 5.08 -26.03 45.41
C ASN A 8 4.75 -24.52 45.30
N GLY A 9 5.63 -23.62 45.75
CA GLY A 9 5.38 -22.17 45.66
C GLY A 9 5.96 -21.50 44.41
N SER A 10 7.09 -21.98 43.89
CA SER A 10 7.87 -21.25 42.87
C SER A 10 7.34 -21.45 41.44
N LEU A 11 6.85 -22.64 41.10
CA LEU A 11 6.42 -22.99 39.73
C LEU A 11 5.14 -22.25 39.31
N GLY A 12 4.22 -22.00 40.24
CA GLY A 12 2.97 -21.27 39.97
C GLY A 12 3.16 -19.77 39.74
N ILE A 13 4.20 -19.16 40.30
CA ILE A 13 4.53 -17.74 40.11
C ILE A 13 5.18 -17.54 38.73
N LEU A 14 6.04 -18.46 38.34
CA LEU A 14 6.68 -18.49 37.01
C LEU A 14 5.65 -18.64 35.88
N TRP A 15 4.66 -19.50 36.02
CA TRP A 15 3.61 -19.67 35.00
C TRP A 15 2.71 -18.42 34.90
N LYS A 16 2.38 -17.77 36.02
CA LYS A 16 1.64 -16.50 36.02
C LYS A 16 2.42 -15.38 35.34
N ALA A 17 3.73 -15.32 35.55
CA ALA A 17 4.60 -14.35 34.89
C ALA A 17 4.68 -14.58 33.37
N ILE A 18 4.75 -15.83 32.92
CA ILE A 18 4.76 -16.18 31.49
C ILE A 18 3.43 -15.82 30.81
N PHE A 19 2.28 -16.07 31.47
CA PHE A 19 0.97 -15.68 30.95
C PHE A 19 0.79 -14.16 30.90
N ALA A 20 1.31 -13.43 31.89
CA ALA A 20 1.29 -11.96 31.89
C ALA A 20 2.17 -11.37 30.77
N LEU A 21 3.35 -11.97 30.50
CA LEU A 21 4.20 -11.56 29.39
C LEU A 21 3.52 -11.79 28.03
N PHE A 22 2.83 -12.93 27.86
CA PHE A 22 2.12 -13.24 26.62
C PHE A 22 0.94 -12.29 26.37
N LEU A 23 0.24 -11.88 27.43
CA LEU A 23 -0.82 -10.87 27.34
C LEU A 23 -0.26 -9.50 26.94
N CYS A 24 0.91 -9.10 27.45
CA CYS A 24 1.58 -7.85 27.05
C CYS A 24 1.97 -7.81 25.56
N ILE A 25 2.32 -8.95 24.97
CA ILE A 25 2.64 -9.02 23.54
C ILE A 25 1.37 -8.83 22.68
N PHE A 26 0.19 -9.24 23.17
CA PHE A 26 -1.08 -9.07 22.45
C PHE A 26 -1.63 -7.63 22.48
N VAL A 27 -1.45 -6.88 23.58
CA VAL A 27 -1.87 -5.45 23.65
C VAL A 27 -0.86 -4.47 23.06
N ALA A 28 0.37 -4.90 22.75
CA ALA A 28 1.34 -4.08 22.03
C ALA A 28 1.11 -4.04 20.50
N SER A 29 0.16 -4.81 19.96
CA SER A 29 -0.38 -4.58 18.61
C SER A 29 -1.38 -3.41 18.63
N CYS A 30 -0.98 -2.31 19.27
CA CYS A 30 -1.61 -1.03 19.06
C CYS A 30 -1.35 -0.67 17.59
N SER A 31 -2.44 -0.51 16.84
CA SER A 31 -2.42 -0.04 15.47
C SER A 31 -1.45 1.12 15.36
N LYS A 32 -0.41 0.96 14.55
CA LYS A 32 0.15 2.13 13.91
C LYS A 32 -0.94 2.56 12.92
N GLU A 33 -1.81 3.46 13.37
CA GLU A 33 -2.36 4.41 12.44
C GLU A 33 -1.14 5.15 11.88
N ASP A 34 -0.70 4.75 10.69
CA ASP A 34 0.16 5.59 9.88
C ASP A 34 -0.67 6.86 9.64
N VAL A 35 -0.55 7.83 10.55
CA VAL A 35 -0.89 9.21 10.30
C VAL A 35 -0.06 9.57 9.09
N ILE A 36 -0.73 9.65 7.95
CA ILE A 36 -0.15 10.21 6.75
C ILE A 36 0.11 11.66 7.15
N THR A 37 1.35 11.96 7.52
CA THR A 37 1.82 13.32 7.64
C THR A 37 1.50 13.98 6.32
N GLU A 38 0.56 14.92 6.33
CA GLU A 38 0.35 15.83 5.21
C GLU A 38 1.61 16.69 5.13
N GLU A 39 2.61 16.17 4.43
CA GLU A 39 3.78 16.94 4.05
C GLU A 39 3.30 17.95 3.02
N THR A 40 2.94 19.14 3.52
CA THR A 40 2.73 20.35 2.73
C THR A 40 4.00 20.62 1.92
N GLY A 41 4.02 20.10 0.69
CA GLY A 41 5.15 20.18 -0.22
C GLY A 41 4.87 19.45 -1.54
N ILE A 42 3.66 19.59 -2.09
CA ILE A 42 3.26 18.90 -3.31
C ILE A 42 3.90 19.60 -4.52
N THR A 43 5.05 19.11 -4.94
CA THR A 43 5.53 19.35 -6.30
C THR A 43 4.74 18.44 -7.24
N GLY A 44 3.80 19.02 -8.00
CA GLY A 44 2.92 18.37 -8.97
C GLY A 44 3.63 17.80 -10.20
N THR A 45 4.77 17.14 -10.00
CA THR A 45 5.50 16.45 -11.07
C THR A 45 4.80 15.13 -11.36
N PRO A 46 4.28 14.93 -12.58
CA PRO A 46 3.61 13.71 -12.98
C PRO A 46 4.54 12.50 -12.86
N ARG A 47 4.09 11.44 -12.18
CA ARG A 47 4.91 10.27 -11.88
C ARG A 47 4.09 9.04 -11.58
N PHE A 48 4.71 7.87 -11.67
CA PHE A 48 4.20 6.60 -11.18
C PHE A 48 5.24 5.91 -10.30
N ILE A 49 4.81 5.35 -9.18
CA ILE A 49 5.63 4.58 -8.25
C ILE A 49 4.90 3.28 -7.89
N TRP A 50 5.55 2.14 -8.11
CA TRP A 50 5.10 0.83 -7.62
C TRP A 50 6.27 -0.11 -7.30
N ASP A 51 6.78 -0.84 -8.31
CA ASP A 51 8.04 -1.60 -8.31
C ASP A 51 9.19 -0.81 -8.97
N ILE A 52 8.84 0.25 -9.68
CA ILE A 52 9.72 1.20 -10.35
C ILE A 52 9.17 2.61 -10.13
N ALA A 53 10.04 3.60 -10.15
CA ALA A 53 9.67 5.02 -10.23
C ALA A 53 9.81 5.50 -11.68
N ILE A 54 8.76 6.12 -12.21
CA ILE A 54 8.66 6.58 -13.60
C ILE A 54 8.21 8.03 -13.57
N GLU A 55 8.99 8.91 -14.19
CA GLU A 55 8.54 10.26 -14.50
C GLU A 55 7.58 10.19 -15.68
N LEU A 56 6.35 10.68 -15.49
CA LEU A 56 5.35 10.73 -16.55
C LEU A 56 5.51 12.04 -17.32
N GLU A 57 4.93 12.11 -18.52
CA GLU A 57 4.96 13.30 -19.38
C GLU A 57 6.39 13.72 -19.82
N GLN A 58 7.33 12.78 -19.80
CA GLN A 58 8.70 12.94 -20.29
C GLN A 58 8.96 12.04 -21.51
N PRO A 59 9.95 12.38 -22.38
CA PRO A 59 10.32 11.56 -23.52
C PRO A 59 11.16 10.33 -23.10
N ASN A 60 10.56 9.40 -22.36
CA ASN A 60 11.25 8.24 -21.76
C ASN A 60 10.61 6.87 -22.12
N ASN A 61 9.86 6.80 -23.23
CA ASN A 61 9.10 5.64 -23.72
C ASN A 61 7.92 5.19 -22.85
N TRP A 62 7.67 5.87 -21.73
CA TRP A 62 6.48 5.65 -20.91
C TRP A 62 5.37 6.61 -21.30
N CYS A 63 4.16 6.09 -21.38
CA CYS A 63 2.96 6.87 -21.67
C CYS A 63 1.85 6.50 -20.69
N MET A 64 1.04 7.47 -20.32
CA MET A 64 -0.14 7.27 -19.49
C MET A 64 -1.42 7.40 -20.33
N THR A 65 -2.44 6.62 -20.01
CA THR A 65 -3.80 6.78 -20.51
C THR A 65 -4.77 6.77 -19.33
N LEU A 66 -5.63 7.78 -19.28
CA LEU A 66 -6.64 7.95 -18.24
C LEU A 66 -8.04 7.65 -18.80
N ALA A 67 -8.83 6.91 -18.04
CA ALA A 67 -10.27 6.75 -18.20
C ALA A 67 -10.96 6.85 -16.83
N ILE A 68 -12.31 6.89 -16.80
CA ILE A 68 -13.10 7.20 -15.59
C ILE A 68 -12.73 6.32 -14.38
N GLU A 69 -12.40 5.06 -14.61
CA GLU A 69 -12.09 4.08 -13.55
C GLU A 69 -10.84 3.26 -13.87
N LYS A 70 -9.93 3.85 -14.65
CA LYS A 70 -8.73 3.17 -15.11
C LYS A 70 -7.59 4.15 -15.39
N VAL A 71 -6.39 3.79 -14.95
CA VAL A 71 -5.14 4.36 -15.44
C VAL A 71 -4.29 3.25 -16.03
N SER A 72 -3.78 3.46 -17.23
CA SER A 72 -2.78 2.57 -17.84
C SER A 72 -1.47 3.32 -18.02
N ILE A 73 -0.36 2.75 -17.55
CA ILE A 73 1.00 3.28 -17.71
C ILE A 73 1.80 2.25 -18.51
N THR A 74 2.25 2.63 -19.70
CA THR A 74 2.74 1.71 -20.73
C THR A 74 4.14 2.09 -21.16
N ASN A 75 5.07 1.14 -21.15
CA ASN A 75 6.36 1.25 -21.81
C ASN A 75 6.24 0.68 -23.24
N LEU A 76 6.41 1.53 -24.24
CA LEU A 76 6.24 1.17 -25.64
C LEU A 76 7.34 0.22 -26.14
N THR A 77 8.55 0.34 -25.59
CA THR A 77 9.74 -0.41 -26.03
C THR A 77 9.81 -1.77 -25.36
N GLU A 78 9.57 -1.81 -24.05
CA GLU A 78 9.65 -3.05 -23.25
C GLU A 78 8.40 -3.92 -23.40
N GLY A 79 7.29 -3.37 -23.90
CA GLY A 79 6.01 -4.08 -23.92
C GLY A 79 5.50 -4.40 -22.51
N LYS A 80 5.80 -3.52 -21.55
CA LYS A 80 5.36 -3.58 -20.14
C LYS A 80 4.23 -2.58 -19.93
N GLN A 81 3.19 -2.97 -19.20
CA GLN A 81 2.07 -2.11 -18.87
C GLN A 81 1.58 -2.35 -17.44
N TYR A 82 1.35 -1.27 -16.71
CA TYR A 82 0.59 -1.26 -15.46
C TYR A 82 -0.82 -0.79 -15.76
N ILE A 83 -1.81 -1.54 -15.32
CA ILE A 83 -3.23 -1.20 -15.50
C ILE A 83 -3.85 -1.16 -14.12
N LEU A 84 -4.13 0.04 -13.64
CA LEU A 84 -4.88 0.28 -12.41
C LEU A 84 -6.36 0.42 -12.75
N THR A 85 -7.22 -0.30 -12.04
CA THR A 85 -8.68 -0.18 -12.13
C THR A 85 -9.31 -0.11 -10.75
N TRP A 86 -10.47 0.54 -10.64
CA TRP A 86 -11.22 0.66 -9.40
C TRP A 86 -12.72 0.87 -9.70
N LYS A 87 -13.54 1.09 -8.67
CA LYS A 87 -14.92 1.57 -8.80
C LYS A 87 -15.13 2.90 -8.08
N GLY A 88 -16.08 3.68 -8.57
CA GLY A 88 -16.50 4.96 -7.96
C GLY A 88 -15.87 6.20 -8.60
N GLY A 89 -15.43 6.09 -9.87
CA GLY A 89 -14.92 7.22 -10.67
C GLY A 89 -13.70 7.95 -10.10
N LEU A 90 -13.39 9.12 -10.65
CA LEU A 90 -12.23 9.96 -10.29
C LEU A 90 -12.47 10.95 -9.14
N SER A 91 -13.62 10.92 -8.46
CA SER A 91 -13.87 11.83 -7.33
C SER A 91 -12.88 11.59 -6.18
N THR A 92 -12.59 12.62 -5.39
CA THR A 92 -11.75 12.49 -4.20
C THR A 92 -12.33 11.48 -3.19
N GLY A 93 -11.44 10.75 -2.52
CA GLY A 93 -11.75 9.78 -1.47
C GLY A 93 -11.31 8.36 -1.80
N GLN A 94 -11.58 7.45 -0.86
CA GLN A 94 -11.27 6.04 -1.01
C GLN A 94 -12.16 5.37 -2.07
N LYS A 95 -11.55 4.45 -2.81
CA LYS A 95 -12.19 3.66 -3.88
C LYS A 95 -12.21 2.20 -3.51
N THR A 96 -13.16 1.49 -4.10
CA THR A 96 -13.37 0.07 -3.89
C THR A 96 -12.93 -0.74 -5.10
N ASP A 97 -12.76 -2.05 -4.91
CA ASP A 97 -12.37 -3.00 -5.95
C ASP A 97 -11.10 -2.58 -6.73
N GLY A 98 -10.16 -1.96 -6.02
CA GLY A 98 -8.87 -1.54 -6.56
C GLY A 98 -8.04 -2.76 -6.98
N ILE A 99 -7.63 -2.80 -8.25
CA ILE A 99 -6.81 -3.87 -8.82
C ILE A 99 -5.71 -3.23 -9.64
N LEU A 100 -4.46 -3.62 -9.38
CA LEU A 100 -3.33 -3.33 -10.25
C LEU A 100 -2.95 -4.60 -11.02
N LYS A 101 -2.87 -4.51 -12.35
CA LYS A 101 -2.32 -5.56 -13.20
C LYS A 101 -0.97 -5.11 -13.76
N THR A 102 0.02 -5.99 -13.71
CA THR A 102 1.29 -5.84 -14.42
C THR A 102 1.30 -6.83 -15.58
N VAL A 103 1.31 -6.29 -16.79
CA VAL A 103 1.38 -7.03 -18.04
C VAL A 103 2.78 -6.86 -18.61
N ILE A 104 3.42 -7.98 -18.95
CA ILE A 104 4.71 -7.99 -19.65
C ILE A 104 4.53 -8.90 -20.87
N ARG A 105 4.97 -8.43 -22.05
CA ARG A 105 4.84 -9.19 -23.30
C ARG A 105 5.47 -10.57 -23.16
N GLY A 106 4.66 -11.60 -23.38
CA GLY A 106 5.11 -13.00 -23.31
C GLY A 106 5.06 -13.63 -21.92
N GLU A 107 4.64 -12.88 -20.89
CA GLU A 107 4.51 -13.38 -19.52
C GLU A 107 3.04 -13.49 -19.08
N GLN A 108 2.81 -14.29 -18.04
CA GLN A 108 1.50 -14.32 -17.37
C GLN A 108 1.26 -12.99 -16.65
N THR A 109 0.06 -12.44 -16.80
CA THR A 109 -0.30 -11.18 -16.15
C THR A 109 -0.31 -11.36 -14.63
N LYS A 110 0.47 -10.55 -13.92
CA LYS A 110 0.39 -10.47 -12.46
C LYS A 110 -0.80 -9.58 -12.09
N LYS A 111 -1.69 -10.10 -11.26
CA LYS A 111 -2.79 -9.34 -10.66
C LYS A 111 -2.49 -9.11 -9.18
N THR A 112 -2.65 -7.88 -8.71
CA THR A 112 -2.59 -7.49 -7.32
C THR A 112 -3.90 -6.84 -6.93
N ASP A 113 -4.64 -7.46 -6.02
CA ASP A 113 -5.77 -6.82 -5.35
C ASP A 113 -5.22 -5.80 -4.33
N LEU A 114 -5.80 -4.61 -4.28
CA LEU A 114 -5.32 -3.50 -3.46
C LEU A 114 -6.09 -3.43 -2.15
N ASP A 115 -5.35 -3.26 -1.05
CA ASP A 115 -5.88 -3.03 0.29
C ASP A 115 -6.39 -1.59 0.47
N LEU A 116 -5.86 -0.66 -0.34
CA LEU A 116 -6.24 0.75 -0.36
C LEU A 116 -6.07 1.31 -1.77
N LEU A 117 -7.05 2.08 -2.20
CA LEU A 117 -6.91 3.03 -3.30
C LEU A 117 -7.61 4.32 -2.89
N GLU A 118 -6.89 5.43 -2.89
CA GLU A 118 -7.41 6.74 -2.51
C GLU A 118 -7.03 7.77 -3.58
N ILE A 119 -8.02 8.56 -3.99
CA ILE A 119 -7.81 9.65 -4.93
C ILE A 119 -7.87 10.96 -4.16
N LYS A 120 -6.88 11.83 -4.35
CA LYS A 120 -6.87 13.21 -3.87
C LYS A 120 -6.77 14.16 -5.06
N GLU A 121 -7.41 15.32 -4.93
CA GLU A 121 -7.26 16.44 -5.87
C GLU A 121 -6.43 17.52 -5.16
N SER A 122 -5.25 17.86 -5.71
CA SER A 122 -4.31 18.80 -5.09
C SER A 122 -4.45 20.24 -5.63
N GLY A 123 -5.61 20.59 -6.21
CA GLY A 123 -5.78 21.83 -6.96
C GLY A 123 -5.05 21.80 -8.30
N ASN A 124 -5.19 22.85 -9.12
CA ASN A 124 -4.62 22.94 -10.47
C ASN A 124 -4.93 21.72 -11.38
N ASN A 125 -6.08 21.06 -11.16
CA ASN A 125 -6.47 19.85 -11.89
C ASN A 125 -5.46 18.68 -11.78
N THR A 126 -4.62 18.70 -10.73
CA THR A 126 -3.67 17.63 -10.41
C THR A 126 -4.36 16.59 -9.53
N TYR A 127 -4.28 15.34 -9.95
CA TYR A 127 -4.80 14.18 -9.23
C TYR A 127 -3.64 13.35 -8.69
N GLU A 128 -3.82 12.88 -7.47
CA GLU A 128 -2.92 11.95 -6.80
C GLU A 128 -3.71 10.68 -6.46
N ILE A 129 -3.25 9.55 -6.96
CA ILE A 129 -3.82 8.24 -6.66
C ILE A 129 -2.82 7.48 -5.79
N PHE A 130 -3.16 7.32 -4.53
CA PHE A 130 -2.43 6.47 -3.60
C PHE A 130 -2.96 5.05 -3.71
N LEU A 131 -2.06 4.07 -3.80
CA LEU A 131 -2.41 2.66 -3.86
C LEU A 131 -1.54 1.85 -2.90
N ARG A 132 -2.14 0.84 -2.26
CA ARG A 132 -1.45 -0.11 -1.38
C ARG A 132 -1.94 -1.52 -1.65
N GLY A 133 -1.02 -2.48 -1.75
CA GLY A 133 -1.34 -3.89 -1.94
C GLY A 133 -0.08 -4.75 -2.02
N ASP A 134 -0.20 -6.05 -1.71
CA ASP A 134 0.93 -6.98 -1.69
C ASP A 134 2.11 -6.46 -0.83
N GLY A 135 1.78 -5.82 0.30
CA GLY A 135 2.76 -5.24 1.24
C GLY A 135 3.49 -3.98 0.75
N ARG A 136 3.08 -3.39 -0.38
CA ARG A 136 3.72 -2.21 -0.99
C ARG A 136 2.81 -1.00 -1.00
N LYS A 137 3.40 0.19 -0.98
CA LYS A 137 2.75 1.49 -1.23
C LYS A 137 3.19 1.99 -2.60
N GLY A 138 2.30 2.65 -3.32
CA GLY A 138 2.55 3.27 -4.60
C GLY A 138 1.73 4.53 -4.80
N GLU A 139 2.02 5.22 -5.90
CA GLU A 139 1.47 6.53 -6.19
C GLU A 139 1.37 6.73 -7.71
N ILE A 140 0.32 7.41 -8.17
CA ILE A 140 0.26 8.01 -9.51
C ILE A 140 -0.09 9.49 -9.33
N VAL A 141 0.72 10.38 -9.89
CA VAL A 141 0.42 11.81 -9.95
C VAL A 141 0.30 12.22 -11.41
N PHE A 142 -0.77 12.94 -11.76
CA PHE A 142 -0.97 13.46 -13.11
C PHE A 142 -1.84 14.71 -13.12
N THR A 143 -1.71 15.50 -14.18
CA THR A 143 -2.60 16.64 -14.44
C THR A 143 -3.63 16.24 -15.49
N LYS A 144 -4.89 16.63 -15.30
CA LYS A 144 -5.96 16.42 -16.28
C LYS A 144 -6.08 17.58 -17.27
#